data_AF-A0A7V2XLE8-F1
#
_entry.id   AF-A0A7V2XLE8-F1
#
_cell.length_a   1.000
_cell.length_b   1.000
_cell.length_c   1.000
_cell.angle_alpha   90.00
_cell.angle_beta   90.00
_cell.angle_gamma   90.00
#
_symmetry.space_group_name_H-M   'P 1'
#
loop_
_entity.id
_entity.type
_entity.pdbx_description
1 polymer ?
#
loop_
_entity_poly.entity_id
_entity_poly.type
_entity_poly.pdbx_seq_one_letter_code
_entity_poly.pdbx_strand_id
1 'polypeptide(L)'
;MNLIRRSKKSTDVTANSANTDSPLNEIGDVSAVARMFERLRQQNAQYDQAIAALVAANRITCGWEKTAEPEMTLTIQREVLVALGDAEALAKFDQEHQHALAQEQAARVKATQQVLEAPTRVKALEQYLNDLAGQMVAGMDETLIDQEIRRIFQPSAQRMLEAAKIFVQAWREMQSVEAVLLQRVRLTHTRVTGDTCTRYDHELIGQTRDGELLPTLIAGISYEELRDLNDEYTRTDNELAAALDNALRSAGFDGWGLKVYHPKINGDERRIYAPDSHPPKKHLGHGTGLSTVVRVDV
;
A
#
# COMPACT_ATOMS: atom_id res chain seq x y z
N MET A 1 51.72 44.72 -28.74
CA MET A 1 50.60 45.53 -29.26
C MET A 1 49.42 44.60 -29.49
N ASN A 2 48.35 44.82 -28.70
CA ASN A 2 46.95 44.34 -28.80
C ASN A 2 46.73 42.81 -28.83
N LEU A 3 46.28 42.09 -27.78
CA LEU A 3 45.18 42.29 -26.82
C LEU A 3 43.85 42.69 -27.47
N ILE A 4 43.03 41.70 -27.85
CA ILE A 4 41.55 41.79 -27.78
C ILE A 4 41.00 40.52 -27.13
N ARG A 5 40.40 40.74 -25.96
CA ARG A 5 39.55 39.86 -25.15
C ARG A 5 38.12 39.82 -25.70
N ARG A 6 37.37 38.82 -25.22
CA ARG A 6 35.89 38.65 -25.18
C ARG A 6 35.29 37.97 -26.43
N SER A 7 34.36 37.03 -26.32
CA SER A 7 33.51 36.68 -25.18
C SER A 7 33.16 35.19 -25.20
N LYS A 8 33.33 34.53 -24.04
CA LYS A 8 32.58 33.33 -23.67
C LYS A 8 31.10 33.73 -23.70
N LYS A 9 30.34 33.32 -24.72
CA LYS A 9 28.89 33.37 -24.64
C LYS A 9 28.47 32.16 -23.82
N SER A 10 28.28 32.43 -22.54
CA SER A 10 27.53 31.59 -21.62
C SER A 10 26.25 31.16 -22.32
N THR A 11 25.99 29.87 -22.29
CA THR A 11 24.70 29.24 -22.49
C THR A 11 23.65 29.97 -21.65
N ASP A 12 22.98 30.94 -22.25
CA ASP A 12 21.59 31.25 -21.93
C ASP A 12 20.76 30.15 -22.60
N VAL A 13 20.79 28.97 -21.98
CA VAL A 13 19.67 28.04 -22.07
C VAL A 13 18.55 28.77 -21.38
N THR A 14 17.53 29.12 -22.15
CA THR A 14 16.23 29.67 -21.78
C THR A 14 15.71 29.12 -20.44
N ALA A 15 16.20 29.70 -19.35
CA ALA A 15 15.60 29.64 -18.04
C ALA A 15 14.42 30.61 -18.06
N ASN A 16 13.26 30.17 -18.57
CA ASN A 16 11.95 30.78 -18.32
C ASN A 16 10.75 29.95 -18.88
N SER A 17 10.79 28.62 -18.76
CA SER A 17 9.58 27.77 -18.86
C SER A 17 9.53 26.65 -17.81
N ALA A 18 10.56 26.53 -16.95
CA ALA A 18 10.79 25.32 -16.17
C ALA A 18 9.98 25.18 -14.86
N ASN A 19 9.12 26.15 -14.51
CA ASN A 19 8.30 26.08 -13.29
C ASN A 19 6.81 25.83 -13.53
N THR A 20 6.35 25.78 -14.79
CA THR A 20 4.95 25.46 -15.12
C THR A 20 4.74 24.00 -15.56
N ASP A 21 5.78 23.31 -16.03
CA ASP A 21 5.66 21.98 -16.66
C ASP A 21 6.09 20.81 -15.74
N SER A 22 6.25 21.05 -14.44
CA SER A 22 6.56 19.95 -13.52
C SER A 22 5.36 18.98 -13.46
N PRO A 23 5.57 17.67 -13.63
CA PRO A 23 4.52 16.66 -13.47
C PRO A 23 3.89 16.68 -12.06
N LEU A 24 4.56 17.28 -11.07
CA LEU A 24 4.02 17.50 -9.72
C LEU A 24 2.84 18.49 -9.70
N ASN A 25 2.82 19.44 -10.64
CA ASN A 25 1.71 20.41 -10.76
C ASN A 25 0.41 19.73 -11.25
N GLU A 26 0.53 18.57 -11.89
CA GLU A 26 -0.58 17.82 -12.48
C GLU A 26 -1.37 16.98 -11.46
N ILE A 27 -0.83 16.84 -10.24
CA ILE A 27 -1.50 16.13 -9.15
C ILE A 27 -2.88 16.75 -8.88
N GLY A 28 -3.00 18.08 -8.94
CA GLY A 28 -4.27 18.78 -8.75
C GLY A 28 -4.90 18.52 -7.37
N ASP A 29 -6.22 18.68 -7.27
CA ASP A 29 -6.97 18.39 -6.04
C ASP A 29 -7.33 16.91 -5.95
N VAL A 30 -6.70 16.21 -5.00
CA VAL A 30 -6.97 14.80 -4.67
C VAL A 30 -7.75 14.62 -3.36
N SER A 31 -8.32 15.70 -2.82
CA SER A 31 -8.94 15.74 -1.50
C SER A 31 -10.13 14.78 -1.36
N ALA A 32 -10.84 14.45 -2.45
CA ALA A 32 -11.93 13.49 -2.42
C ALA A 32 -11.43 12.07 -2.09
N VAL A 33 -10.40 11.61 -2.80
CA VAL A 33 -9.77 10.31 -2.55
C VAL A 33 -9.02 10.31 -1.23
N ALA A 34 -8.34 11.41 -0.88
CA ALA A 34 -7.66 11.52 0.40
C ALA A 34 -8.62 11.38 1.59
N ARG A 35 -9.79 12.04 1.53
CA ARG A 35 -10.84 11.88 2.57
C ARG A 35 -11.38 10.45 2.62
N MET A 36 -11.50 9.78 1.48
CA MET A 36 -11.91 8.38 1.43
C MET A 36 -10.88 7.46 2.09
N PHE A 37 -9.58 7.61 1.77
CA PHE A 37 -8.51 6.85 2.43
C PHE A 37 -8.43 7.14 3.92
N GLU A 38 -8.63 8.39 4.34
CA GLU A 38 -8.63 8.74 5.76
C GLU A 38 -9.79 8.06 6.52
N ARG A 39 -10.99 8.08 5.94
CA ARG A 39 -12.12 7.31 6.48
C ARG A 39 -11.80 5.82 6.56
N LEU A 40 -11.23 5.26 5.50
CA LEU A 40 -10.89 3.83 5.46
C LEU A 40 -9.83 3.46 6.49
N ARG A 41 -8.87 4.36 6.75
CA ARG A 41 -7.85 4.19 7.80
C ARG A 41 -8.48 4.14 9.19
N GLN A 42 -9.42 5.03 9.46
CA GLN A 42 -10.20 5.02 10.71
C GLN A 42 -11.03 3.73 10.85
N GLN A 43 -11.68 3.28 9.78
CA GLN A 43 -12.44 2.03 9.77
C GLN A 43 -11.54 0.80 9.98
N ASN A 44 -10.34 0.77 9.39
CA ASN A 44 -9.36 -0.30 9.64
C ASN A 44 -8.94 -0.33 11.11
N ALA A 45 -8.65 0.83 11.71
CA ALA A 45 -8.29 0.90 13.12
C ALA A 45 -9.44 0.40 14.04
N GLN A 46 -10.69 0.73 13.70
CA GLN A 46 -11.87 0.20 14.39
C GLN A 46 -12.01 -1.31 14.20
N TYR A 47 -11.76 -1.80 12.99
CA TYR A 47 -11.83 -3.23 12.68
C TYR A 47 -10.78 -4.01 13.47
N ASP A 48 -9.53 -3.54 13.52
CA ASP A 48 -8.45 -4.16 14.27
C ASP A 48 -8.75 -4.20 15.78
N GLN A 49 -9.31 -3.12 16.34
CA GLN A 49 -9.76 -3.09 17.73
C GLN A 49 -10.90 -4.08 18.00
N ALA A 50 -11.86 -4.19 17.07
CA ALA A 50 -12.97 -5.12 17.19
C ALA A 50 -12.49 -6.58 17.06
N ILE A 51 -11.50 -6.88 16.22
CA ILE A 51 -10.84 -8.18 16.15
C ILE A 51 -10.14 -8.49 17.48
N ALA A 52 -9.39 -7.56 18.06
CA ALA A 52 -8.75 -7.77 19.36
C ALA A 52 -9.79 -8.07 20.47
N ALA A 53 -10.91 -7.35 20.48
CA ALA A 53 -12.01 -7.61 21.41
C ALA A 53 -12.68 -8.97 21.17
N LEU A 54 -12.81 -9.40 19.91
CA LEU A 54 -13.34 -10.70 19.53
C LEU A 54 -12.41 -11.83 20.00
N VAL A 55 -11.09 -11.68 19.85
CA VAL A 55 -10.09 -12.62 20.38
C VAL A 55 -10.24 -12.74 21.90
N ALA A 56 -10.30 -11.62 22.64
CA ALA A 56 -10.48 -11.65 24.09
C ALA A 56 -11.78 -12.35 24.53
N ALA A 57 -12.91 -12.05 23.88
CA ALA A 57 -14.19 -12.69 24.18
C ALA A 57 -14.18 -14.20 23.85
N ASN A 58 -13.51 -14.59 22.78
CA ASN A 58 -13.32 -16.00 22.41
C ASN A 58 -12.46 -16.74 23.43
N ARG A 59 -11.41 -16.11 23.98
CA ARG A 59 -10.57 -16.72 25.02
C ARG A 59 -11.34 -17.02 26.30
N ILE A 60 -12.21 -16.12 26.74
CA ILE A 60 -13.10 -16.36 27.90
C ILE A 60 -14.08 -17.50 27.57
N THR A 61 -14.72 -17.43 26.39
CA THR A 61 -15.71 -18.43 25.95
C THR A 61 -15.12 -19.83 25.80
N CYS A 62 -13.87 -19.94 25.33
CA CYS A 62 -13.14 -21.21 25.20
C CYS A 62 -12.46 -21.66 26.50
N GLY A 63 -12.60 -20.89 27.60
CA GLY A 63 -11.99 -21.19 28.89
C GLY A 63 -10.46 -21.05 28.93
N TRP A 64 -9.86 -20.36 27.95
CA TRP A 64 -8.42 -20.14 27.86
C TRP A 64 -7.95 -19.00 28.75
N GLU A 65 -8.79 -17.98 28.89
CA GLU A 65 -8.56 -16.87 29.81
C GLU A 65 -9.50 -17.03 31.00
N LYS A 66 -8.91 -17.41 32.14
CA LYS A 66 -9.65 -17.44 33.40
C LYS A 66 -9.82 -16.00 33.86
N THR A 67 -11.07 -15.55 33.96
CA THR A 67 -11.39 -14.35 34.74
C THR A 67 -10.80 -14.49 36.14
N ALA A 68 -10.27 -13.40 36.70
CA ALA A 68 -9.67 -13.40 38.03
C ALA A 68 -10.59 -14.15 39.01
N GLU A 69 -10.05 -15.22 39.63
CA GLU A 69 -10.79 -15.96 40.66
C GLU A 69 -11.08 -14.96 41.77
N PRO A 70 -12.36 -14.67 42.04
CA PRO A 70 -12.65 -13.65 43.01
C PRO A 70 -12.24 -14.13 44.40
N GLU A 71 -11.63 -13.25 45.18
CA GLU A 71 -11.39 -13.52 46.59
C GLU A 71 -12.73 -13.79 47.28
N MET A 72 -12.71 -14.71 48.25
CA MET A 72 -13.88 -15.15 49.01
C MET A 72 -13.62 -15.07 50.52
N THR A 73 -12.46 -14.55 50.90
CA THR A 73 -11.94 -14.66 52.26
C THR A 73 -12.84 -13.91 53.25
N LEU A 74 -13.23 -12.67 52.93
CA LEU A 74 -14.08 -11.87 53.80
C LEU A 74 -15.53 -12.36 53.76
N THR A 75 -16.01 -12.80 52.60
CA THR A 75 -17.35 -13.41 52.49
C THR A 75 -17.45 -14.63 53.40
N ILE A 76 -16.49 -15.56 53.34
CA ILE A 76 -16.50 -16.79 54.14
C ILE A 76 -16.34 -16.48 55.63
N GLN A 77 -15.46 -15.55 56.02
CA GLN A 77 -15.31 -15.14 57.41
C GLN A 77 -16.62 -14.59 57.99
N ARG A 78 -17.33 -13.76 57.22
CA ARG A 78 -18.65 -13.26 57.61
C ARG A 78 -19.68 -14.37 57.73
N GLU A 79 -19.75 -15.29 56.77
CA GLU A 79 -20.67 -16.43 56.78
C GLU A 79 -20.46 -17.33 58.00
N VAL A 80 -19.20 -17.56 58.38
CA VAL A 80 -18.85 -18.32 59.58
C VAL A 80 -19.30 -17.60 60.86
N LEU A 81 -19.07 -16.28 60.96
CA LEU A 81 -19.53 -15.48 62.11
C LEU A 81 -21.06 -15.50 62.24
N VAL A 82 -21.78 -15.42 61.12
CA VAL A 82 -23.25 -15.58 61.08
C VAL A 82 -23.65 -16.99 61.57
N ALA A 83 -22.98 -18.04 61.12
CA ALA A 83 -23.29 -19.42 61.49
C ALA A 83 -23.00 -19.74 62.97
N LEU A 84 -22.00 -19.09 63.57
CA LEU A 84 -21.66 -19.21 65.00
C LEU A 84 -22.65 -18.46 65.92
N GLY A 85 -23.45 -17.54 65.37
CA GLY A 85 -24.45 -16.77 66.13
C GLY A 85 -23.87 -15.70 67.06
N ASP A 86 -22.59 -15.35 66.91
CA ASP A 86 -21.93 -14.30 67.69
C ASP A 86 -22.23 -12.91 67.10
N ALA A 87 -23.29 -12.27 67.62
CA ALA A 87 -23.75 -10.98 67.14
C ALA A 87 -22.75 -9.84 67.40
N GLU A 88 -21.92 -9.95 68.45
CA GLU A 88 -20.98 -8.90 68.83
C GLU A 88 -19.74 -8.94 67.92
N ALA A 89 -19.22 -10.14 67.65
CA ALA A 89 -18.13 -10.34 66.70
C ALA A 89 -18.55 -10.01 65.26
N LEU A 90 -19.79 -10.34 64.86
CA LEU A 90 -20.32 -10.00 63.53
C LEU A 90 -20.45 -8.48 63.33
N ALA A 91 -20.96 -7.74 64.33
CA ALA A 91 -21.10 -6.29 64.23
C ALA A 91 -19.74 -5.59 64.11
N LYS A 92 -18.73 -6.06 64.86
CA LYS A 92 -17.36 -5.55 64.77
C LYS A 92 -16.73 -5.86 63.41
N PHE A 93 -16.89 -7.08 62.91
CA PHE A 93 -16.43 -7.47 61.57
C PHE A 93 -17.05 -6.61 60.47
N ASP A 94 -18.37 -6.41 60.51
CA ASP A 94 -19.10 -5.62 59.52
C ASP A 94 -18.64 -4.16 59.53
N GLN A 95 -18.33 -3.59 60.70
CA GLN A 95 -17.80 -2.23 60.82
C GLN A 95 -16.37 -2.09 60.28
N GLU A 96 -15.50 -3.09 60.52
CA GLU A 96 -14.09 -3.06 60.11
C GLU A 96 -13.89 -3.39 58.62
N HIS A 97 -14.73 -4.25 58.04
CA HIS A 97 -14.53 -4.80 56.68
C HIS A 97 -15.55 -4.35 55.64
N GLN A 98 -16.47 -3.44 55.97
CA GLN A 98 -17.57 -3.02 55.08
C GLN A 98 -17.13 -2.71 53.63
N HIS A 99 -16.13 -1.85 53.48
CA HIS A 99 -15.65 -1.42 52.16
C HIS A 99 -14.94 -2.54 51.39
N ALA A 100 -14.13 -3.35 52.08
CA ALA A 100 -13.40 -4.44 51.46
C ALA A 100 -14.33 -5.57 51.02
N LEU A 101 -15.36 -5.88 51.82
CA LEU A 101 -16.37 -6.88 51.48
C LEU A 101 -17.24 -6.43 50.29
N ALA A 102 -17.57 -5.14 50.21
CA ALA A 102 -18.24 -4.57 49.04
C ALA A 102 -17.38 -4.66 47.76
N GLN A 103 -16.06 -4.44 47.87
CA GLN A 103 -15.13 -4.60 46.75
C GLN A 103 -14.99 -6.06 46.32
N GLU A 104 -14.86 -6.99 47.27
CA GLU A 104 -14.83 -8.44 47.02
C GLU A 104 -16.10 -8.89 46.27
N GLN A 105 -17.27 -8.44 46.74
CA GLN A 105 -18.56 -8.75 46.13
C GLN A 105 -18.71 -8.12 44.73
N ALA A 106 -18.26 -6.88 44.54
CA ALA A 106 -18.27 -6.24 43.23
C ALA A 106 -17.34 -6.96 42.22
N ALA A 107 -16.16 -7.40 42.66
CA ALA A 107 -15.23 -8.17 41.84
C ALA A 107 -15.82 -9.53 41.42
N ARG A 108 -16.50 -10.23 42.34
CA ARG A 108 -17.24 -11.48 42.06
C ARG A 108 -18.31 -11.31 41.01
N VAL A 109 -19.18 -10.31 41.20
CA VAL A 109 -20.27 -10.03 40.26
C VAL A 109 -19.70 -9.73 38.88
N LYS A 110 -18.65 -8.89 38.81
CA LYS A 110 -17.96 -8.57 37.56
C LYS A 110 -17.36 -9.80 36.88
N ALA A 111 -16.63 -10.65 37.61
CA ALA A 111 -16.03 -11.87 37.06
C ALA A 111 -17.09 -12.84 36.53
N THR A 112 -18.18 -13.04 37.29
CA THR A 112 -19.28 -13.92 36.91
C THR A 112 -20.01 -13.39 35.67
N GLN A 113 -20.28 -12.08 35.63
CA GLN A 113 -20.95 -11.43 34.51
C GLN A 113 -20.12 -11.51 33.23
N GLN A 114 -18.80 -11.34 33.30
CA GLN A 114 -17.92 -11.47 32.15
C GLN A 114 -17.97 -12.86 31.50
N VAL A 115 -18.01 -13.93 32.31
CA VAL A 115 -18.11 -15.31 31.80
C VAL A 115 -19.48 -15.56 31.17
N LEU A 116 -20.55 -15.10 31.80
CA LEU A 116 -21.93 -15.29 31.31
C LEU A 116 -22.20 -14.53 30.00
N GLU A 117 -21.65 -13.32 29.86
CA GLU A 117 -21.88 -12.48 28.69
C GLU A 117 -20.96 -12.81 27.51
N ALA A 118 -19.84 -13.50 27.74
CA ALA A 118 -18.82 -13.74 26.71
C ALA A 118 -19.36 -14.38 25.42
N PRO A 119 -20.23 -15.43 25.45
CA PRO A 119 -20.76 -16.02 24.22
C PRO A 119 -21.66 -15.07 23.42
N THR A 120 -22.48 -14.27 24.11
CA THR A 120 -23.33 -13.25 23.47
C THR A 120 -22.47 -12.11 22.91
N ARG A 121 -21.41 -11.74 23.63
CA ARG A 121 -20.44 -10.73 23.19
C ARG A 121 -19.71 -11.15 21.93
N VAL A 122 -19.30 -12.42 21.80
CA VAL A 122 -18.71 -12.97 20.56
C VAL A 122 -19.67 -12.77 19.38
N LYS A 123 -20.93 -13.18 19.51
CA LYS A 123 -21.93 -13.02 18.44
C LYS A 123 -22.15 -11.55 18.06
N ALA A 124 -22.25 -10.67 19.05
CA ALA A 124 -22.42 -9.24 18.84
C ALA A 124 -21.20 -8.61 18.13
N LEU A 125 -19.98 -9.01 18.51
CA LEU A 125 -18.75 -8.56 17.87
C LEU A 125 -18.62 -9.09 16.43
N GLU A 126 -19.01 -10.33 16.17
CA GLU A 126 -19.06 -10.86 14.80
C GLU A 126 -20.06 -10.10 13.92
N GLN A 127 -21.24 -9.76 14.46
CA GLN A 127 -22.19 -8.94 13.71
C GLN A 127 -21.63 -7.54 13.46
N TYR A 128 -21.06 -6.90 14.48
CA TYR A 128 -20.46 -5.58 14.36
C TYR A 128 -19.33 -5.53 13.32
N LEU A 129 -18.46 -6.54 13.29
CA LEU A 129 -17.40 -6.67 12.29
C LEU A 129 -17.95 -6.85 10.87
N ASN A 130 -19.05 -7.61 10.70
CA ASN A 130 -19.73 -7.73 9.41
C ASN A 130 -20.34 -6.39 8.97
N ASP A 131 -20.99 -5.67 9.87
CA ASP A 131 -21.58 -4.36 9.58
C ASP A 131 -20.48 -3.34 9.22
N LEU A 132 -19.36 -3.34 9.95
CA LEU A 132 -18.21 -2.49 9.66
C LEU A 132 -17.61 -2.82 8.30
N ALA A 133 -17.44 -4.10 7.97
CA ALA A 133 -16.99 -4.53 6.64
C ALA A 133 -17.96 -4.06 5.54
N GLY A 134 -19.27 -4.17 5.76
CA GLY A 134 -20.28 -3.61 4.86
C GLY A 134 -20.13 -2.10 4.66
N GLN A 135 -19.87 -1.34 5.73
CA GLN A 135 -19.63 0.10 5.67
C GLN A 135 -18.31 0.48 4.98
N MET A 136 -17.29 -0.37 5.06
CA MET A 136 -16.01 -0.18 4.35
C MET A 136 -16.22 -0.33 2.84
N VAL A 137 -16.89 -1.41 2.41
CA VAL A 137 -17.21 -1.63 0.99
C VAL A 137 -18.12 -0.53 0.45
N ALA A 138 -19.19 -0.19 1.16
CA ALA A 138 -20.11 0.87 0.73
C ALA A 138 -19.48 2.27 0.70
N GLY A 139 -18.40 2.48 1.45
CA GLY A 139 -17.65 3.73 1.47
C GLY A 139 -16.49 3.79 0.47
N MET A 140 -16.18 2.68 -0.21
CA MET A 140 -15.09 2.58 -1.18
C MET A 140 -15.62 2.80 -2.59
N ASP A 141 -15.13 3.83 -3.26
CA ASP A 141 -15.37 4.07 -4.67
C ASP A 141 -14.08 3.81 -5.47
N GLU A 142 -13.92 2.57 -5.93
CA GLU A 142 -12.78 2.18 -6.77
C GLU A 142 -12.75 2.93 -8.11
N THR A 143 -13.92 3.34 -8.61
CA THR A 143 -14.01 4.07 -9.89
C THR A 143 -13.48 5.48 -9.75
N LEU A 144 -13.70 6.13 -8.60
CA LEU A 144 -13.12 7.43 -8.28
C LEU A 144 -11.58 7.33 -8.22
N ILE A 145 -11.03 6.27 -7.61
CA ILE A 145 -9.57 6.06 -7.55
C ILE A 145 -9.00 5.90 -8.96
N ASP A 146 -9.58 5.02 -9.78
CA ASP A 146 -9.13 4.77 -11.15
C ASP A 146 -9.18 6.05 -12.00
N GLN A 147 -10.26 6.83 -11.87
CA GLN A 147 -10.40 8.12 -12.56
C GLN A 147 -9.31 9.11 -12.15
N GLU A 148 -9.01 9.23 -10.86
CA GLU A 148 -7.94 10.12 -10.39
C GLU A 148 -6.55 9.65 -10.82
N ILE A 149 -6.26 8.35 -10.79
CA ILE A 149 -5.00 7.79 -11.31
C ILE A 149 -4.84 8.13 -12.80
N ARG A 150 -5.89 7.93 -13.60
CA ARG A 150 -5.87 8.27 -15.03
C ARG A 150 -5.70 9.76 -15.25
N ARG A 151 -6.40 10.60 -14.49
CA ARG A 151 -6.32 12.06 -14.58
C ARG A 151 -4.90 12.56 -14.32
N ILE A 152 -4.25 12.04 -13.27
CA ILE A 152 -2.87 12.42 -12.91
C ILE A 152 -1.86 11.92 -13.95
N PHE A 153 -2.07 10.72 -14.51
CA PHE A 153 -1.15 10.14 -15.50
C PHE A 153 -1.28 10.75 -16.90
N GLN A 154 -2.50 11.13 -17.31
CA GLN A 154 -2.82 11.54 -18.68
C GLN A 154 -1.94 12.66 -19.24
N PRO A 155 -1.61 13.75 -18.50
CA PRO A 155 -0.71 14.79 -19.02
C PRO A 155 0.68 14.27 -19.38
N SER A 156 1.24 13.38 -18.56
CA SER A 156 2.55 12.75 -18.85
C SER A 156 2.47 11.83 -20.07
N ALA A 157 1.40 11.05 -20.21
CA ALA A 157 1.17 10.23 -21.40
C ALA A 157 1.06 11.08 -22.67
N GLN A 158 0.37 12.22 -22.61
CA GLN A 158 0.23 13.14 -23.73
C GLN A 158 1.57 13.77 -24.12
N ARG A 159 2.38 14.22 -23.14
CA ARG A 159 3.73 14.74 -23.39
C ARG A 159 4.60 13.70 -24.09
N MET A 160 4.55 12.45 -23.65
CA MET A 160 5.29 11.36 -24.30
C MET A 160 4.81 11.13 -25.74
N LEU A 161 3.51 11.15 -25.99
CA LEU A 161 2.95 11.00 -27.35
C LEU A 161 3.41 12.13 -28.27
N GLU A 162 3.39 13.38 -27.82
CA GLU A 162 3.86 14.52 -28.62
C GLU A 162 5.37 14.43 -28.88
N ALA A 163 6.18 14.06 -27.89
CA ALA A 163 7.62 13.81 -28.08
C ALA A 163 7.89 12.68 -29.08
N ALA A 164 7.13 11.58 -29.00
CA ALA A 164 7.24 10.46 -29.92
C ALA A 164 6.91 10.85 -31.36
N LYS A 165 5.92 11.71 -31.59
CA LYS A 165 5.61 12.23 -32.93
C LYS A 165 6.79 13.00 -33.53
N ILE A 166 7.45 13.83 -32.73
CA ILE A 166 8.64 14.59 -33.14
C ILE A 166 9.78 13.63 -33.49
N PHE A 167 10.03 12.64 -32.63
CA PHE A 167 11.03 11.59 -32.88
C PHE A 167 10.75 10.86 -34.20
N VAL A 168 9.53 10.36 -34.40
CA VAL A 168 9.14 9.63 -35.61
C VAL A 168 9.33 10.49 -36.86
N GLN A 169 9.02 11.79 -36.78
CA GLN A 169 9.23 12.71 -37.90
C GLN A 169 10.71 12.86 -38.24
N ALA A 170 11.55 13.17 -37.24
CA ALA A 170 13.00 13.31 -37.44
C ALA A 170 13.65 12.02 -37.94
N TRP A 171 13.22 10.87 -37.42
CA TRP A 171 13.68 9.55 -37.84
C TRP A 171 13.37 9.28 -39.32
N ARG A 172 12.13 9.55 -39.75
CA ARG A 172 11.71 9.39 -41.16
C ARG A 172 12.48 10.30 -42.10
N GLU A 173 12.77 11.53 -41.69
CA GLU A 173 13.58 12.47 -42.48
C GLU A 173 15.00 11.93 -42.68
N MET A 174 15.67 11.50 -41.61
CA MET A 174 17.02 10.95 -41.68
C MET A 174 17.08 9.70 -42.58
N GLN A 175 16.18 8.74 -42.39
CA GLN A 175 16.11 7.53 -43.22
C GLN A 175 15.87 7.85 -44.70
N SER A 176 15.05 8.86 -44.99
CA SER A 176 14.79 9.28 -46.37
C SER A 176 16.03 9.91 -47.01
N VAL A 177 16.77 10.73 -46.27
CA VAL A 177 18.03 11.32 -46.73
C VAL A 177 19.07 10.24 -47.00
N GLU A 178 19.26 9.29 -46.07
CA GLU A 178 20.17 8.16 -46.27
C GLU A 178 19.80 7.39 -47.55
N ALA A 179 18.54 6.97 -47.69
CA ALA A 179 18.09 6.18 -48.83
C ALA A 179 18.37 6.89 -50.17
N VAL A 180 18.10 8.20 -50.26
CA VAL A 180 18.36 8.99 -51.46
C VAL A 180 19.87 9.11 -51.72
N LEU A 181 20.68 9.39 -50.69
CA LEU A 181 22.13 9.50 -50.85
C LEU A 181 22.75 8.18 -51.33
N LEU A 182 22.43 7.06 -50.68
CA LEU A 182 22.93 5.74 -51.06
C LEU A 182 22.46 5.34 -52.47
N GLN A 183 21.24 5.71 -52.86
CA GLN A 183 20.76 5.48 -54.23
C GLN A 183 21.54 6.32 -55.26
N ARG A 184 21.82 7.60 -54.96
CA ARG A 184 22.45 8.53 -55.92
C ARG A 184 23.93 8.27 -56.12
N VAL A 185 24.64 7.79 -55.10
CA VAL A 185 26.10 7.52 -55.16
C VAL A 185 26.37 6.03 -55.44
N ARG A 186 25.37 5.30 -55.95
CA ARG A 186 25.50 3.87 -56.26
C ARG A 186 26.45 3.64 -57.44
N LEU A 187 27.69 3.27 -57.14
CA LEU A 187 28.70 2.91 -58.15
C LEU A 187 28.68 1.40 -58.40
N THR A 188 28.45 1.01 -59.65
CA THR A 188 28.58 -0.38 -60.09
C THR A 188 29.89 -0.52 -60.82
N HIS A 189 30.85 -1.21 -60.20
CA HIS A 189 32.13 -1.48 -60.82
C HIS A 189 32.01 -2.73 -61.69
N THR A 190 32.27 -2.62 -62.99
CA THR A 190 32.35 -3.75 -63.92
C THR A 190 33.74 -3.85 -64.51
N ARG A 191 34.26 -5.07 -64.64
CA ARG A 191 35.51 -5.31 -65.37
C ARG A 191 35.24 -5.30 -66.87
N VAL A 192 36.26 -4.94 -67.64
CA VAL A 192 36.23 -4.96 -69.11
C VAL A 192 35.97 -6.38 -69.65
N THR A 193 36.26 -7.43 -68.85
CA THR A 193 35.98 -8.84 -69.14
C THR A 193 34.52 -9.27 -68.89
N GLY A 194 33.67 -8.38 -68.38
CA GLY A 194 32.25 -8.66 -68.10
C GLY A 194 31.95 -9.10 -66.66
N ASP A 195 32.98 -9.34 -65.84
CA ASP A 195 32.79 -9.68 -64.43
C ASP A 195 32.39 -8.44 -63.62
N THR A 196 31.34 -8.54 -62.80
CA THR A 196 31.00 -7.51 -61.82
C THR A 196 32.02 -7.50 -60.68
N CYS A 197 32.61 -6.34 -60.41
CA CYS A 197 33.36 -6.09 -59.18
C CYS A 197 32.40 -5.71 -58.05
N THR A 198 32.92 -5.80 -56.82
CA THR A 198 32.23 -5.46 -55.56
C THR A 198 31.47 -4.13 -55.64
N ARG A 199 30.31 -4.07 -54.97
CA ARG A 199 29.54 -2.84 -54.81
C ARG A 199 30.27 -1.87 -53.88
N TYR A 200 30.13 -0.57 -54.14
CA TYR A 200 30.48 0.46 -53.17
C TYR A 200 29.35 0.55 -52.14
N ASP A 201 29.47 -0.22 -51.06
CA ASP A 201 28.48 -0.27 -49.97
C ASP A 201 28.91 0.72 -48.87
N HIS A 202 28.06 1.70 -48.58
CA HIS A 202 28.26 2.67 -47.51
C HIS A 202 27.11 2.53 -46.52
N GLU A 203 27.42 2.48 -45.23
CA GLU A 203 26.43 2.36 -44.15
C GLU A 203 26.45 3.67 -43.36
N LEU A 204 25.34 4.43 -43.43
CA LEU A 204 25.20 5.69 -42.69
C LEU A 204 24.41 5.48 -41.39
N ILE A 205 23.50 4.52 -41.39
CA ILE A 205 22.70 4.10 -40.24
C ILE A 205 22.90 2.61 -40.02
N GLY A 206 23.32 2.24 -38.81
CA GLY A 206 23.49 0.84 -38.43
C GLY A 206 22.19 0.15 -38.03
N GLN A 207 22.32 -1.08 -37.54
CA GLN A 207 21.19 -1.84 -37.00
C GLN A 207 20.82 -1.36 -35.58
N THR A 208 19.52 -1.21 -35.34
CA THR A 208 18.93 -1.04 -34.01
C THR A 208 18.80 -2.40 -33.33
N ARG A 209 19.26 -2.53 -32.09
CA ARG A 209 19.10 -3.76 -31.30
C ARG A 209 17.78 -3.76 -30.55
N ASP A 210 17.36 -4.94 -30.12
CA ASP A 210 16.17 -5.09 -29.30
C ASP A 210 16.30 -4.28 -28.00
N GLY A 211 15.34 -3.40 -27.75
CA GLY A 211 15.31 -2.54 -26.55
C GLY A 211 16.06 -1.21 -26.67
N GLU A 212 16.74 -0.94 -27.79
CA GLU A 212 17.38 0.35 -28.07
C GLU A 212 16.43 1.32 -28.78
N LEU A 213 16.51 2.61 -28.44
CA LEU A 213 15.76 3.67 -29.11
C LEU A 213 16.40 4.04 -30.46
N LEU A 214 17.73 4.16 -30.48
CA LEU A 214 18.54 4.50 -31.66
C LEU A 214 19.56 3.40 -31.98
N PRO A 215 19.97 3.22 -33.26
CA PRO A 215 20.99 2.26 -33.64
C PRO A 215 22.37 2.65 -33.09
N THR A 216 23.26 1.66 -33.01
CA THR A 216 24.63 1.83 -32.50
C THR A 216 25.55 2.66 -33.40
N LEU A 217 25.12 2.94 -34.64
CA LEU A 217 25.84 3.78 -35.61
C LEU A 217 24.86 4.74 -36.28
N ILE A 218 25.15 6.04 -36.17
CA ILE A 218 24.63 7.09 -37.05
C ILE A 218 25.84 7.93 -37.48
N ALA A 219 26.11 7.99 -38.77
CA ALA A 219 27.29 8.68 -39.30
C ALA A 219 27.30 10.16 -38.86
N GLY A 220 28.38 10.57 -38.20
CA GLY A 220 28.56 11.93 -37.69
C GLY A 220 28.08 12.15 -36.24
N ILE A 221 27.51 11.15 -35.58
CA ILE A 221 27.18 11.17 -34.15
C ILE A 221 28.12 10.20 -33.41
N SER A 222 28.56 10.55 -32.21
CA SER A 222 29.45 9.67 -31.45
C SER A 222 28.71 8.45 -30.89
N TYR A 223 29.42 7.33 -30.75
CA TYR A 223 28.88 6.13 -30.14
C TYR A 223 28.44 6.36 -28.68
N GLU A 224 29.19 7.17 -27.93
CA GLU A 224 28.92 7.46 -26.52
C GLU A 224 27.58 8.19 -26.36
N GLU A 225 27.30 9.20 -27.19
CA GLU A 225 26.01 9.92 -27.16
C GLU A 225 24.83 9.00 -27.46
N LEU A 226 24.96 8.08 -28.41
CA LEU A 226 23.91 7.11 -28.76
C LEU A 226 23.70 6.08 -27.65
N ARG A 227 24.80 5.58 -27.07
CA ARG A 227 24.76 4.63 -25.96
C ARG A 227 24.11 5.25 -24.73
N ASP A 228 24.55 6.44 -24.34
CA ASP A 228 24.08 7.09 -23.12
C ASP A 228 22.56 7.41 -23.24
N LEU A 229 22.08 7.84 -24.42
CA LEU A 229 20.64 8.03 -24.65
C LEU A 229 19.84 6.72 -24.59
N ASN A 230 20.37 5.64 -25.18
CA ASN A 230 19.73 4.31 -25.11
C ASN A 230 19.70 3.78 -23.67
N ASP A 231 20.75 4.01 -22.89
CA ASP A 231 20.82 3.67 -21.47
C ASP A 231 19.77 4.45 -20.67
N GLU A 232 19.58 5.74 -20.96
CA GLU A 232 18.54 6.57 -20.35
C GLU A 232 17.12 6.11 -20.72
N TYR A 233 16.87 5.73 -21.97
CA TYR A 233 15.56 5.26 -22.44
C TYR A 233 15.01 4.07 -21.64
N THR A 234 15.89 3.21 -21.14
CA THR A 234 15.49 2.01 -20.37
C THR A 234 15.34 2.27 -18.87
N ARG A 235 15.67 3.47 -18.39
CA ARG A 235 15.67 3.81 -16.96
C ARG A 235 14.48 4.69 -16.59
N THR A 236 14.03 4.54 -15.35
CA THR A 236 13.09 5.47 -14.73
C THR A 236 13.84 6.66 -14.12
N ASP A 237 13.22 7.83 -14.19
CA ASP A 237 13.69 9.00 -13.43
C ASP A 237 13.41 8.80 -11.94
N ASN A 238 14.44 8.43 -11.19
CA ASN A 238 14.35 8.14 -9.76
C ASN A 238 14.07 9.40 -8.92
N GLU A 239 14.58 10.57 -9.35
CA GLU A 239 14.37 11.82 -8.63
C GLU A 239 12.90 12.25 -8.75
N LEU A 240 12.36 12.20 -9.97
CA LEU A 240 10.95 12.45 -10.23
C LEU A 240 10.05 11.44 -9.49
N ALA A 241 10.38 10.15 -9.54
CA ALA A 241 9.60 9.13 -8.86
C ALA A 241 9.51 9.37 -7.34
N ALA A 242 10.64 9.69 -6.71
CA ALA A 242 10.68 10.01 -5.28
C ALA A 242 9.92 11.31 -4.95
N ALA A 243 10.04 12.34 -5.79
CA ALA A 243 9.32 13.59 -5.59
C ALA A 243 7.80 13.41 -5.71
N LEU A 244 7.34 12.62 -6.70
CA LEU A 244 5.93 12.33 -6.92
C LEU A 244 5.33 11.50 -5.79
N ASP A 245 6.04 10.45 -5.32
CA ASP A 245 5.61 9.64 -4.17
C ASP A 245 5.43 10.52 -2.91
N ASN A 246 6.42 11.35 -2.60
CA ASN A 246 6.33 12.27 -1.46
C ASN A 246 5.16 13.26 -1.60
N ALA A 247 4.92 13.79 -2.80
CA ALA A 247 3.84 14.74 -3.04
C ALA A 247 2.45 14.09 -2.88
N LEU A 248 2.25 12.90 -3.45
CA LEU A 248 1.00 12.14 -3.33
C LEU A 248 0.70 11.74 -1.88
N ARG A 249 1.70 11.24 -1.15
CA ARG A 249 1.58 10.94 0.27
C ARG A 249 1.22 12.17 1.09
N SER A 250 1.90 13.29 0.85
CA SER A 250 1.63 14.55 1.55
C SER A 250 0.22 15.09 1.27
N ALA A 251 -0.31 14.82 0.08
CA ALA A 251 -1.68 15.16 -0.30
C ALA A 251 -2.74 14.17 0.23
N GLY A 252 -2.32 13.10 0.93
CA GLY A 252 -3.19 12.07 1.47
C GLY A 252 -3.66 11.03 0.44
N PHE A 253 -3.11 11.04 -0.77
CA PHE A 253 -3.34 10.02 -1.79
C PHE A 253 -2.45 8.79 -1.51
N ASP A 254 -2.63 8.19 -0.34
CA ASP A 254 -1.87 7.02 0.10
C ASP A 254 -2.81 5.95 0.67
N GLY A 255 -2.99 4.89 -0.12
CA GLY A 255 -3.73 3.68 0.23
C GLY A 255 -2.86 2.57 0.81
N TRP A 256 -1.55 2.80 1.02
CA TRP A 256 -0.63 1.77 1.46
C TRP A 256 -1.02 1.21 2.84
N GLY A 257 -1.02 -0.12 2.93
CA GLY A 257 -1.37 -0.84 4.16
C GLY A 257 -2.86 -0.81 4.53
N LEU A 258 -3.72 -0.13 3.77
CA LEU A 258 -5.16 -0.14 4.01
C LEU A 258 -5.78 -1.44 3.51
N LYS A 259 -6.74 -1.98 4.26
CA LYS A 259 -7.50 -3.17 3.88
C LYS A 259 -8.97 -2.80 3.71
N VAL A 260 -9.64 -3.52 2.82
CA VAL A 260 -11.09 -3.45 2.65
C VAL A 260 -11.64 -4.81 3.02
N TYR A 261 -12.35 -4.89 4.13
CA TYR A 261 -13.01 -6.12 4.56
C TYR A 261 -14.39 -6.21 3.93
N HIS A 262 -14.76 -7.40 3.47
CA HIS A 262 -16.09 -7.65 2.90
C HIS A 262 -16.98 -8.35 3.93
N PRO A 263 -18.28 -7.98 3.99
CA PRO A 263 -19.24 -8.70 4.82
C PRO A 263 -19.38 -10.14 4.34
N LYS A 264 -19.77 -11.02 5.27
CA LYS A 264 -20.08 -12.41 4.93
C LYS A 264 -21.20 -12.48 3.88
N ILE A 265 -21.11 -13.50 3.03
CA ILE A 265 -22.17 -13.82 2.07
C ILE A 265 -23.37 -14.39 2.83
N ASN A 266 -24.59 -14.15 2.32
CA ASN A 266 -25.81 -14.73 2.88
C ASN A 266 -25.69 -16.25 3.03
N GLY A 267 -25.99 -16.75 4.24
CA GLY A 267 -25.90 -18.17 4.57
C GLY A 267 -24.49 -18.69 4.87
N ASP A 268 -23.47 -17.83 4.91
CA ASP A 268 -22.14 -18.26 5.36
C ASP A 268 -22.15 -18.48 6.89
N GLU A 269 -21.96 -19.74 7.31
CA GLU A 269 -21.94 -20.13 8.72
C GLU A 269 -20.55 -20.00 9.37
N ARG A 270 -19.50 -19.75 8.58
CA ARG A 270 -18.13 -19.67 9.10
C ARG A 270 -17.97 -18.51 10.05
N ARG A 271 -17.21 -18.69 11.13
CA ARG A 271 -16.86 -17.61 12.07
C ARG A 271 -15.91 -16.60 11.42
N ILE A 272 -15.88 -15.39 11.94
CA ILE A 272 -14.92 -14.38 11.46
C ILE A 272 -13.50 -14.84 11.83
N TYR A 273 -12.58 -14.73 10.87
CA TYR A 273 -11.17 -15.01 11.11
C TYR A 273 -10.58 -13.93 12.02
N ALA A 274 -10.18 -14.35 13.22
CA ALA A 274 -9.55 -13.49 14.23
C ALA A 274 -8.31 -14.23 14.77
N PRO A 275 -7.14 -14.03 14.14
CA PRO A 275 -5.92 -14.70 14.57
C PRO A 275 -5.50 -14.20 15.94
N ASP A 276 -5.22 -15.14 16.85
CA ASP A 276 -4.68 -14.85 18.17
C ASP A 276 -3.15 -14.83 18.09
N SER A 277 -2.51 -13.76 18.54
CA SER A 277 -1.04 -13.64 18.61
C SER A 277 -0.41 -14.49 19.71
N HIS A 278 -1.19 -14.92 20.71
CA HIS A 278 -0.73 -15.76 21.81
C HIS A 278 -1.66 -16.97 22.04
N PRO A 279 -1.76 -17.88 21.06
CA PRO A 279 -2.59 -19.07 21.22
C PRO A 279 -2.01 -19.98 22.32
N PRO A 280 -2.86 -20.63 23.14
CA PRO A 280 -2.39 -21.55 24.16
C PRO A 280 -1.67 -22.76 23.53
N LYS A 281 -0.53 -23.16 24.11
CA LYS A 281 0.31 -24.27 23.62
C LYS A 281 -0.36 -25.65 23.69
N LYS A 282 -1.43 -25.79 24.48
CA LYS A 282 -2.22 -27.02 24.62
C LYS A 282 -3.70 -26.66 24.55
N HIS A 283 -4.45 -27.33 23.67
CA HIS A 283 -5.90 -27.23 23.61
C HIS A 283 -6.52 -27.87 24.86
N LEU A 284 -7.42 -27.15 25.55
CA LEU A 284 -8.22 -27.68 26.65
C LEU A 284 -9.37 -28.54 26.09
N GLY A 285 -9.10 -29.78 25.71
CA GLY A 285 -10.10 -30.86 25.54
C GLY A 285 -11.22 -30.69 24.49
N HIS A 286 -11.81 -31.81 24.05
CA HIS A 286 -12.84 -31.87 23.02
C HIS A 286 -14.20 -31.34 23.51
N GLY A 287 -14.75 -30.29 22.89
CA GLY A 287 -16.08 -29.83 23.27
C GLY A 287 -16.72 -28.69 22.47
N THR A 288 -15.96 -27.88 21.73
CA THR A 288 -16.53 -26.80 20.89
C THR A 288 -15.76 -26.72 19.59
N GLY A 289 -16.47 -26.96 18.48
CA GLY A 289 -15.88 -27.11 17.15
C GLY A 289 -15.09 -25.90 16.68
N LEU A 290 -13.93 -26.19 16.07
CA LEU A 290 -13.13 -25.36 15.16
C LEU A 290 -13.14 -23.85 15.47
N SER A 291 -12.71 -23.49 16.67
CA SER A 291 -12.06 -22.19 16.90
C SER A 291 -10.67 -22.25 16.24
N THR A 292 -10.62 -22.10 14.92
CA THR A 292 -9.35 -22.11 14.17
C THR A 292 -8.61 -20.80 14.40
N VAL A 293 -8.07 -20.68 15.59
CA VAL A 293 -6.91 -19.85 15.89
C VAL A 293 -5.73 -20.57 15.26
N VAL A 294 -5.38 -20.17 14.03
CA VAL A 294 -4.25 -20.75 13.31
C VAL A 294 -2.98 -20.12 13.86
N ARG A 295 -2.06 -20.97 14.32
CA ARG A 295 -0.70 -20.61 14.70
C ARG A 295 0.02 -20.04 13.47
N VAL A 296 0.50 -18.80 13.54
CA VAL A 296 1.46 -18.27 12.56
C VAL A 296 2.84 -18.50 13.15
N ASP A 297 3.49 -19.59 12.74
CA ASP A 297 4.94 -19.71 12.95
C ASP A 297 5.60 -18.77 11.90
N VAL A 298 6.31 -17.74 12.40
CA VAL A 298 7.18 -16.87 11.60
C VAL A 298 8.55 -17.50 11.50
#